data_AF-F4BUD2-F1
#
_entry.id   AF-F4BUD2-F1
#
_cell.length_a   1.000
_cell.length_b   1.000
_cell.length_c   1.000
_cell.angle_alpha   90.00
_cell.angle_beta   90.00
_cell.angle_gamma   90.00
#
_symmetry.space_group_name_H-M   'P 1'
#
loop_
_entity.id
_entity.type
_entity.pdbx_description
1 polymer ?
#
loop_
_entity_poly.entity_id
_entity_poly.type
_entity_poly.pdbx_seq_one_letter_code
_entity_poly.pdbx_strand_id
1 'polypeptide(L)' 'MTLTSYKAASAGSVVVLVDPRNTSKMCSRCGTLIEKSLSDRVHNCTLCGLSMDRDWNAAINILRLGLQSVGTGSRGSPAL' A
#
# COMPACT_ATOMS: atom_id res chain seq x y z
N MET A 1 -3.68 22.13 -6.11
CA MET A 1 -2.37 21.46 -5.92
C MET A 1 -2.18 21.20 -4.43
N THR A 2 -1.94 19.95 -4.00
CA THR A 2 -1.72 19.64 -2.58
C THR A 2 -0.26 19.92 -2.17
N LEU A 3 -0.01 20.14 -0.88
CA LEU A 3 1.34 20.37 -0.33
C LEU A 3 2.33 19.28 -0.76
N THR A 4 1.91 18.01 -0.67
CA THR A 4 2.72 16.84 -1.07
C THR A 4 3.10 16.88 -2.55
N SER A 5 2.16 17.24 -3.43
CA SER A 5 2.41 17.31 -4.87
C SER A 5 3.42 18.41 -5.22
N TYR A 6 3.27 19.58 -4.60
CA TYR A 6 4.21 20.69 -4.78
C TYR A 6 5.62 20.35 -4.28
N LYS A 7 5.73 19.78 -3.07
CA LYS A 7 7.05 19.43 -2.50
C LYS A 7 7.74 18.30 -3.26
N ALA A 8 6.98 17.31 -3.74
CA ALA A 8 7.54 16.27 -4.59
C ALA A 8 8.09 16.85 -5.90
N ALA A 9 7.32 17.70 -6.59
CA ALA A 9 7.78 18.36 -7.81
C ALA A 9 9.04 19.20 -7.59
N SER A 10 9.09 19.96 -6.47
CA SER A 10 10.29 20.73 -6.07
C SER A 10 11.52 19.87 -5.82
N ALA A 11 11.35 18.58 -5.52
CA ALA A 11 12.43 17.62 -5.29
C ALA A 11 12.70 16.72 -6.52
N GLY A 12 12.11 17.02 -7.69
CA GLY A 12 12.23 16.20 -8.89
C GLY A 12 11.53 14.83 -8.79
N SER A 13 10.58 14.70 -7.87
CA SER A 13 9.82 13.46 -7.61
C SER A 13 8.38 13.56 -8.13
N VAL A 14 7.79 12.40 -8.43
CA VAL A 14 6.40 12.30 -8.90
C VAL A 14 5.50 11.77 -7.78
N VAL A 15 4.27 12.29 -7.69
CA VAL A 15 3.22 11.75 -6.81
C VAL A 15 2.23 10.96 -7.63
N VAL A 16 1.98 9.72 -7.22
CA VAL A 16 0.92 8.88 -7.77
C VAL A 16 -0.16 8.73 -6.70
N LEU A 17 -1.40 9.11 -7.04
CA LEU A 17 -2.55 8.94 -6.16
C LEU A 17 -3.15 7.55 -6.38
N VAL A 18 -3.53 6.90 -5.29
CA VAL A 18 -4.18 5.59 -5.28
C VAL A 18 -5.43 5.63 -4.41
N ASP A 19 -6.35 4.69 -4.63
CA ASP A 19 -7.52 4.53 -3.77
C ASP A 19 -7.11 3.99 -2.39
N PRO A 20 -7.32 4.74 -1.29
CA PRO A 20 -6.87 4.33 0.04
C PRO A 20 -7.84 3.35 0.73
N ARG A 21 -9.01 3.06 0.14
CA ARG A 21 -10.05 2.25 0.78
C ARG A 21 -9.50 0.88 1.22
N ASN A 22 -9.81 0.52 2.47
CA ASN A 22 -9.46 -0.74 3.12
C ASN A 22 -7.95 -1.05 3.26
N THR A 23 -7.05 -0.13 2.96
CA THR A 23 -5.59 -0.38 3.01
C THR A 23 -5.07 -0.74 4.41
N SER A 24 -5.68 -0.24 5.49
CA SER A 24 -5.34 -0.61 6.87
C SER A 24 -5.96 -1.95 7.33
N LYS A 25 -7.00 -2.40 6.65
CA LYS A 25 -7.72 -3.66 6.93
C LYS A 25 -7.14 -4.82 6.13
N MET A 26 -6.77 -4.60 4.88
CA MET A 26 -6.15 -5.61 4.03
C MET A 26 -4.79 -6.03 4.59
N CYS A 27 -4.60 -7.33 4.77
CA CYS A 27 -3.31 -7.87 5.16
C CYS A 27 -2.32 -7.71 4.00
N SER A 28 -1.24 -6.97 4.24
CA SER A 28 -0.18 -6.75 3.25
C SER A 28 0.53 -8.05 2.81
N ARG A 29 0.45 -9.12 3.62
CA ARG A 29 1.05 -10.41 3.29
C ARG A 29 0.12 -11.34 2.52
N CYS A 30 -1.12 -11.53 2.96
CA CYS A 30 -2.03 -12.52 2.37
C CYS A 30 -3.28 -11.96 1.70
N GLY A 31 -3.51 -10.64 1.77
CA GLY A 31 -4.64 -9.98 1.10
C GLY A 31 -6.00 -10.10 1.80
N THR A 32 -6.14 -10.91 2.87
CA THR A 32 -7.41 -10.99 3.61
C THR A 32 -7.76 -9.65 4.27
N LEU A 33 -9.05 -9.33 4.34
CA LEU A 33 -9.52 -8.18 5.12
C LEU A 33 -9.66 -8.57 6.59
N ILE A 34 -9.08 -7.76 7.47
CA ILE A 34 -9.20 -7.86 8.92
C ILE A 34 -9.98 -6.63 9.40
N GLU A 35 -11.19 -6.87 9.89
CA GLU A 35 -11.99 -5.83 10.52
C GLU A 35 -11.35 -5.36 11.83
N LYS A 36 -11.36 -4.05 12.05
CA LYS A 36 -10.77 -3.39 13.22
C LYS A 36 -11.26 -1.95 13.33
N SER A 37 -11.22 -1.42 14.54
CA SER A 37 -11.51 -0.04 14.89
C SER A 37 -10.34 0.91 14.60
N LEU A 38 -10.57 2.22 14.70
CA LEU A 38 -9.50 3.21 14.57
C LEU A 38 -8.52 3.17 15.75
N SER A 39 -8.96 2.74 16.93
CA SER A 39 -8.13 2.54 18.12
C SER A 39 -7.21 1.33 18.03
N ASP A 40 -7.48 0.38 17.13
CA ASP A 40 -6.61 -0.78 16.92
C ASP A 40 -5.36 -0.35 16.15
N ARG A 41 -4.25 -0.19 16.86
CA ARG A 41 -2.97 0.27 16.30
C ARG A 41 -2.09 -0.86 15.76
N VAL A 42 -2.43 -2.11 16.05
CA VAL A 42 -1.72 -3.30 15.57
C VAL A 42 -2.58 -4.03 14.53
N HIS A 43 -2.00 -4.34 13.38
CA HIS A 43 -2.57 -5.27 12.41
C HIS A 43 -2.22 -6.70 12.82
N ASN A 44 -3.20 -7.45 13.35
CA ASN A 44 -3.08 -8.88 13.62
C ASN A 44 -3.91 -9.67 12.60
N CYS A 45 -3.26 -10.35 11.66
CA CYS A 45 -3.92 -11.16 10.66
C CYS A 45 -4.18 -12.57 11.20
N THR A 46 -5.45 -12.92 11.38
CA THR A 46 -5.88 -14.24 11.87
C THR A 46 -5.67 -15.36 10.86
N LEU A 47 -5.53 -15.04 9.56
CA LEU A 47 -5.35 -16.05 8.51
C LEU A 47 -3.90 -16.50 8.35
N CYS A 48 -2.95 -15.56 8.30
CA CYS A 48 -1.54 -15.90 8.08
C CYS A 48 -0.67 -15.74 9.32
N GLY A 49 -1.13 -15.03 10.35
CA GLY A 49 -0.37 -14.73 11.56
C GLY A 49 0.53 -13.48 11.48
N LEU A 50 0.28 -12.56 10.55
CA LEU A 50 1.09 -11.32 10.44
C LEU A 50 0.69 -10.41 11.60
N SER A 51 1.67 -9.96 12.39
CA SER A 51 1.47 -8.98 13.45
C SER A 51 2.44 -7.82 13.26
N MET A 52 1.93 -6.62 13.04
CA MET A 52 2.74 -5.40 12.88
C MET A 52 1.94 -4.13 13.13
N ASP A 53 2.58 -2.97 13.15
CA ASP A 53 1.87 -1.68 13.19
C ASP A 53 0.89 -1.53 12.01
N ARG A 54 -0.32 -1.05 12.30
CA ARG A 54 -1.41 -0.92 11.31
C ARG A 54 -1.04 0.04 10.19
N ASP A 55 -0.38 1.14 10.50
CA ASP A 55 -0.03 2.16 9.53
C ASP A 55 1.13 1.69 8.65
N TRP A 56 2.06 0.87 9.18
CA TRP A 56 3.04 0.17 8.35
C TRP A 56 2.38 -0.81 7.37
N ASN A 57 1.44 -1.63 7.83
CA ASN A 57 0.68 -2.51 6.97
C ASN A 57 -0.06 -1.72 5.86
N ALA A 58 -0.67 -0.60 6.21
CA ALA A 58 -1.35 0.27 5.24
C ALA A 58 -0.37 0.87 4.22
N ALA A 59 0.81 1.32 4.65
CA ALA A 59 1.84 1.88 3.78
C ALA A 59 2.32 0.86 2.74
N ILE A 60 2.51 -0.41 3.12
CA ILE A 60 2.86 -1.49 2.17
C ILE A 60 1.76 -1.66 1.12
N ASN A 61 0.49 -1.65 1.53
CA ASN A 61 -0.63 -1.75 0.59
C ASN A 61 -0.71 -0.55 -0.36
N ILE A 62 -0.49 0.67 0.13
CA ILE A 62 -0.45 1.89 -0.68
C ILE A 62 0.72 1.82 -1.69
N LEU A 63 1.91 1.38 -1.27
CA LEU A 63 3.05 1.18 -2.16
C LEU A 63 2.71 0.18 -3.28
N ARG A 64 2.09 -0.96 -2.92
CA ARG A 64 1.68 -1.97 -3.89
C ARG A 64 0.72 -1.41 -4.95
N LEU A 65 -0.29 -0.64 -4.51
CA LEU A 65 -1.23 0.02 -5.44
C LEU A 65 -0.49 1.05 -6.31
N GLY A 66 0.42 1.82 -5.73
CA GLY A 66 1.20 2.82 -6.46
C GLY A 66 1.99 2.19 -7.58
N LEU A 67 2.74 1.13 -7.29
CA LEU A 67 3.54 0.38 -8.26
C LEU A 67 2.68 -0.23 -9.39
N GLN A 68 1.47 -0.68 -9.08
CA GLN A 68 0.52 -1.17 -10.09
C GLN A 68 0.03 -0.03 -11.02
N SER A 69 -0.16 1.18 -10.47
CA SER A 69 -0.61 2.34 -11.24
C SER A 69 0.47 2.94 -12.15
N VAL A 70 1.76 2.82 -11.81
CA VAL A 70 2.85 3.35 -12.66
C VAL A 70 3.22 2.41 -13.82
N GLY A 71 2.65 1.20 -13.87
CA GLY A 71 2.99 0.20 -14.87
C GLY A 71 4.45 -0.25 -14.73
N THR A 72 4.71 -1.29 -13.95
CA THR A 72 5.98 -2.00 -14.04
C THR A 72 6.07 -2.55 -15.47
N GLY A 73 6.88 -1.91 -16.31
CA GLY A 73 7.21 -2.44 -17.64
C GLY A 73 7.56 -3.92 -17.51
N SER A 74 6.93 -4.73 -18.34
CA SER A 74 7.21 -6.15 -18.50
C SER A 74 8.72 -6.37 -18.60
N ARG A 75 9.36 -6.81 -17.51
CA ARG A 75 10.52 -7.67 -17.67
C ARG A 75 9.99 -8.94 -18.30
N GLY A 76 10.17 -9.07 -19.60
CA GLY A 76 9.75 -10.24 -20.36
C GLY A 76 10.21 -11.51 -19.64
N SER A 77 9.26 -12.31 -19.19
CA SER A 77 9.50 -13.73 -19.00
C SER A 77 9.70 -14.35 -20.37
N PRO A 78 10.68 -15.23 -20.59
CA PRO A 78 10.78 -15.97 -21.83
C PRO A 78 9.50 -16.80 -21.97
N ALA A 79 8.89 -16.75 -23.15
CA ALA A 79 7.86 -17.69 -23.53
C ALA A 79 8.42 -19.11 -23.39
N LEU A 80 7.65 -20.01 -22.78
CA LEU A 80 7.82 -21.44 -22.99
C LEU A 80 7.65 -21.78 -24.47
#